data_AF-A0A936SJ43-F1
#
_entry.id   AF-A0A936SJ43-F1
#
_cell.length_a   1.000
_cell.length_b   1.000
_cell.length_c   1.000
_cell.angle_alpha   90.00
_cell.angle_beta   90.00
_cell.angle_gamma   90.00
#
_symmetry.space_group_name_H-M   'P 1'
#
loop_
_entity.id
_entity.type
_entity.pdbx_description
1 polymer ?
#
loop_
_entity_poly.entity_id
_entity_poly.type
_entity_poly.pdbx_seq_one_letter_code
_entity_poly.pdbx_strand_id
1 'polypeptide(L)'
;MNTVRASRLPFIIVALALVATLAACSGSATPLGPTQAKAPTVVRAAAPASTPAPVSNTSGPALGTIEIKAIDLGFQPTTLNVDKPGTYTIKFTNDGAIPHDITFPNGTRLTANAKETKTAAIDVPASGLSFICSVPGHADAGMKGTISVGGATAGHANADDHGGPPPTSDVLPNDQAPPYTLYDASAPAALAGTTHDIDLVIEEKDMTVAKGFVQHVWTFGGTVPGPVIRVKVGDLIRIHLKNPATSQLAHSVDFHASQVAWNDEMTSINPGEEKLYEWKADYAGVWMYHCGTSPALHHIANGMYGMVIVEPAAGLPAVDKEFALVQSEWYLGPQGQPASLTKAAAGAPAPDYVVFNGVANQYKDNPIKVGTGEKVRVFILNAGPSIDSSFHVVGTIFNTVIKEGVVLSPDNAGHYGSQAVDLAPAQGAIIEFTTAEDGLYPIVTHAFNFVGRGALGLFQAGDGDPHK
;
A
#
# COMPACT_ATOMS: atom_id res chain seq x y z
N MET A 1 7.87 -68.81 -24.23
CA MET A 1 7.79 -69.53 -22.94
C MET A 1 8.58 -68.69 -21.95
N ASN A 2 8.10 -68.06 -20.89
CA ASN A 2 6.92 -68.23 -20.06
C ASN A 2 6.41 -66.85 -19.58
N THR A 3 5.10 -66.76 -19.43
CA THR A 3 4.32 -65.64 -18.90
C THR A 3 4.53 -65.41 -17.40
N VAL A 4 4.65 -64.16 -16.95
CA VAL A 4 4.51 -63.78 -15.53
C VAL A 4 3.24 -62.93 -15.38
N ARG A 5 2.34 -63.43 -14.52
CA ARG A 5 1.04 -62.85 -14.15
C ARG A 5 1.21 -61.67 -13.21
N ALA A 6 0.40 -60.64 -13.45
CA ALA A 6 0.12 -59.56 -12.51
C ALA A 6 -0.78 -60.06 -11.35
N SER A 7 -0.43 -59.73 -10.11
CA SER A 7 -1.29 -59.88 -8.93
C SER A 7 -1.70 -58.51 -8.41
N ARG A 8 -3.03 -58.27 -8.37
CA ARG A 8 -3.68 -57.06 -7.85
C ARG A 8 -3.69 -57.08 -6.31
N LEU A 9 -3.30 -55.97 -5.68
CA LEU A 9 -3.56 -55.69 -4.26
C LEU A 9 -4.97 -55.08 -4.09
N PRO A 10 -5.71 -55.40 -3.00
CA PRO A 10 -6.99 -54.76 -2.73
C PRO A 10 -6.82 -53.45 -1.94
N PHE A 11 -7.58 -52.44 -2.33
CA PHE A 11 -7.82 -51.21 -1.59
C PHE A 11 -8.59 -51.52 -0.30
N ILE A 12 -8.05 -51.14 0.86
CA ILE A 12 -8.77 -51.10 2.14
C ILE A 12 -9.30 -49.67 2.30
N ILE A 13 -10.63 -49.54 2.30
CA ILE A 13 -11.35 -48.32 2.66
C ILE A 13 -11.40 -48.28 4.20
N VAL A 14 -10.76 -47.28 4.81
CA VAL A 14 -10.92 -46.98 6.24
C VAL A 14 -12.05 -45.96 6.37
N ALA A 15 -13.22 -46.41 6.81
CA ALA A 15 -14.31 -45.54 7.27
C ALA A 15 -14.08 -45.25 8.76
N LEU A 16 -13.79 -44.00 9.11
CA LEU A 16 -13.75 -43.54 10.50
C LEU A 16 -15.15 -43.09 10.90
N ALA A 17 -15.77 -43.84 11.82
CA ALA A 17 -17.04 -43.49 12.45
C ALA A 17 -16.84 -42.41 13.52
N LEU A 18 -17.57 -41.30 13.39
CA LEU A 18 -17.64 -40.24 14.40
C LEU A 18 -18.68 -40.64 15.46
N VAL A 19 -18.23 -41.00 16.67
CA VAL A 19 -19.09 -41.22 17.83
C VAL A 19 -19.25 -39.90 18.57
N ALA A 20 -20.44 -39.31 18.50
CA ALA A 20 -20.82 -38.16 19.32
C ALA A 20 -21.29 -38.65 20.71
N THR A 21 -20.54 -38.34 21.75
CA THR A 21 -20.94 -38.54 23.15
C THR A 21 -21.70 -37.30 23.64
N LEU A 22 -23.03 -37.42 23.79
CA LEU A 22 -23.82 -36.49 24.60
C LEU A 22 -23.58 -36.81 26.08
N ALA A 23 -22.95 -35.88 26.81
CA ALA A 23 -22.96 -35.84 28.26
C ALA A 23 -23.96 -34.78 28.73
N ALA A 24 -25.08 -35.23 29.30
CA ALA A 24 -26.04 -34.41 29.98
C ALA A 24 -25.53 -34.09 31.40
N CYS A 25 -25.41 -32.80 31.73
CA CYS A 25 -25.33 -32.33 33.10
C CYS A 25 -26.52 -31.42 33.38
N SER A 26 -27.46 -31.97 34.14
CA SER A 26 -28.63 -31.32 34.73
C SER A 26 -28.22 -30.44 35.91
N GLY A 27 -28.58 -29.16 35.86
CA GLY A 27 -28.42 -28.20 36.96
C GLY A 27 -29.55 -27.19 36.98
N SER A 28 -30.63 -27.56 37.68
CA SER A 28 -31.61 -26.72 38.40
C SER A 28 -31.78 -25.25 37.99
N ALA A 29 -32.88 -24.97 37.28
CA ALA A 29 -33.44 -23.65 37.06
C ALA A 29 -34.21 -23.16 38.29
N THR A 30 -33.85 -21.99 38.81
CA THR A 30 -34.65 -21.19 39.74
C THR A 30 -35.62 -20.29 38.95
N PRO A 31 -36.87 -20.11 39.40
CA PRO A 31 -37.86 -19.31 38.67
C PRO A 31 -37.62 -17.81 38.91
N LEU A 32 -37.36 -17.06 37.84
CA LEU A 32 -37.41 -15.60 37.87
C LEU A 32 -38.88 -15.16 37.87
N GLY A 33 -39.31 -14.52 38.96
CA GLY A 33 -40.60 -13.86 39.09
C GLY A 33 -40.73 -12.61 38.18
N PRO A 34 -41.94 -12.05 38.05
CA PRO A 34 -42.20 -10.99 37.09
C PRO A 34 -41.62 -9.66 37.59
N THR A 35 -40.60 -9.14 36.91
CA THR A 35 -40.14 -7.77 37.12
C THR A 35 -41.02 -6.81 36.32
N GLN A 36 -41.70 -5.94 37.06
CA GLN A 36 -42.53 -4.85 36.52
C GLN A 36 -41.70 -3.93 35.63
N ALA A 37 -42.21 -3.66 34.43
CA ALA A 37 -41.70 -2.60 33.57
C ALA A 37 -41.92 -1.24 34.25
N LYS A 38 -40.82 -0.56 34.60
CA LYS A 38 -40.84 0.85 35.03
C LYS A 38 -40.96 1.72 33.78
N ALA A 39 -42.00 2.56 33.74
CA ALA A 39 -42.23 3.57 32.72
C ALA A 39 -41.01 4.52 32.59
N PRO A 40 -40.72 5.01 31.37
CA PRO A 40 -39.61 5.94 31.17
C PRO A 40 -39.93 7.30 31.80
N THR A 41 -38.96 7.81 32.55
CA THR A 41 -38.96 9.13 33.18
C THR A 41 -38.99 10.21 32.10
N VAL A 42 -40.00 11.08 32.17
CA VAL A 42 -40.13 12.28 31.34
C VAL A 42 -39.00 13.25 31.70
N VAL A 43 -38.00 13.38 30.82
CA VAL A 43 -37.05 14.49 30.89
C VAL A 43 -37.71 15.70 30.25
N ARG A 44 -37.89 16.74 31.07
CA ARG A 44 -38.49 18.02 30.73
C ARG A 44 -37.68 18.69 29.62
N ALA A 45 -38.33 19.04 28.51
CA ALA A 45 -37.74 19.83 27.44
C ALA A 45 -37.26 21.20 27.96
N ALA A 46 -36.00 21.52 27.70
CA ALA A 46 -35.49 22.89 27.82
C ALA A 46 -36.08 23.75 26.70
N ALA A 47 -36.38 25.01 27.03
CA ALA A 47 -36.99 26.00 26.15
C ALA A 47 -36.17 26.23 24.86
N PRO A 48 -36.82 26.60 23.73
CA PRO A 48 -36.13 26.86 22.48
C PRO A 48 -35.24 28.09 22.61
N ALA A 49 -33.94 27.92 22.36
CA ALA A 49 -33.03 29.02 22.09
C ALA A 49 -33.47 29.72 20.79
N SER A 50 -33.42 31.04 20.81
CA SER A 50 -33.80 31.96 19.74
C SER A 50 -33.25 31.57 18.37
N THR A 51 -34.13 31.54 17.37
CA THR A 51 -33.81 31.54 15.94
C THR A 51 -32.80 32.63 15.59
N PRO A 52 -31.65 32.30 14.97
CA PRO A 52 -30.85 33.30 14.27
C PRO A 52 -31.66 33.86 13.10
N ALA A 53 -31.60 35.17 12.91
CA ALA A 53 -32.20 35.85 11.75
C ALA A 53 -31.70 35.24 10.43
N PRO A 54 -32.51 35.26 9.34
CA PRO A 54 -32.08 34.78 8.04
C PRO A 54 -30.90 35.62 7.56
N VAL A 55 -29.72 35.00 7.46
CA VAL A 55 -28.60 35.55 6.71
C VAL A 55 -29.03 35.64 5.25
N SER A 56 -29.25 36.88 4.80
CA SER A 56 -29.48 37.18 3.40
C SER A 56 -28.15 36.99 2.67
N ASN A 57 -27.96 35.82 2.05
CA ASN A 57 -26.87 35.62 1.11
C ASN A 57 -27.16 36.46 -0.13
N THR A 58 -26.47 37.58 -0.25
CA THR A 58 -26.39 38.35 -1.49
C THR A 58 -25.66 37.51 -2.54
N SER A 59 -26.40 36.69 -3.28
CA SER A 59 -25.89 35.97 -4.45
C SER A 59 -25.45 36.98 -5.50
N GLY A 60 -24.15 37.08 -5.77
CA GLY A 60 -23.66 37.76 -6.96
C GLY A 60 -24.17 37.07 -8.23
N PRO A 61 -24.09 37.73 -9.39
CA PRO A 61 -24.41 37.08 -10.67
C PRO A 61 -23.52 35.84 -10.86
N ALA A 62 -24.12 34.75 -11.35
CA ALA A 62 -23.40 33.50 -11.56
C ALA A 62 -22.21 33.70 -12.52
N LEU A 63 -21.03 33.24 -12.11
CA LEU A 63 -19.77 33.36 -12.84
C LEU A 63 -19.70 32.46 -14.08
N GLY A 64 -20.58 31.46 -14.17
CA GLY A 64 -20.67 30.53 -15.27
C GLY A 64 -21.69 29.42 -15.00
N THR A 65 -21.83 28.51 -15.97
CA THR A 65 -22.63 27.28 -15.81
C THR A 65 -21.70 26.07 -15.80
N ILE A 66 -21.92 25.17 -14.84
CA ILE A 66 -21.21 23.92 -14.68
C ILE A 66 -22.17 22.79 -14.99
N GLU A 67 -21.87 22.00 -16.03
CA GLU A 67 -22.71 20.87 -16.43
C GLU A 67 -22.19 19.56 -15.84
N ILE A 68 -23.06 18.83 -15.14
CA ILE A 68 -22.74 17.54 -14.53
C ILE A 68 -23.82 16.54 -14.92
N LYS A 69 -23.42 15.38 -15.41
CA LYS A 69 -24.33 14.30 -15.77
C LYS A 69 -24.22 13.15 -14.78
N ALA A 70 -25.33 12.58 -14.33
CA ALA A 70 -25.32 11.25 -13.72
C ALA A 70 -25.46 10.19 -14.81
N ILE A 71 -24.63 9.16 -14.73
CA ILE A 71 -24.79 7.86 -15.39
C ILE A 71 -25.05 6.81 -14.29
N ASP A 72 -25.55 5.63 -14.63
CA ASP A 72 -26.14 4.67 -13.68
C ASP A 72 -25.38 4.49 -12.35
N LEU A 73 -24.04 4.52 -12.35
CA LEU A 73 -23.22 4.52 -11.12
C LEU A 73 -22.04 5.51 -11.16
N GLY A 74 -22.18 6.65 -11.85
CA GLY A 74 -21.10 7.65 -11.92
C GLY A 74 -21.57 9.06 -12.24
N PHE A 75 -20.66 10.03 -12.09
CA PHE A 75 -20.83 11.38 -12.61
C PHE A 75 -19.93 11.61 -13.82
N GLN A 76 -20.37 12.43 -14.77
CA GLN A 76 -19.57 12.87 -15.90
C GLN A 76 -19.72 14.37 -16.13
N PRO A 77 -18.61 15.13 -16.10
CA PRO A 77 -17.30 14.75 -15.55
C PRO A 77 -17.34 14.53 -14.02
N THR A 78 -16.40 13.75 -13.48
CA THR A 78 -16.21 13.58 -12.02
C THR A 78 -15.38 14.69 -11.40
N THR A 79 -14.48 15.31 -12.17
CA THR A 79 -13.64 16.43 -11.74
C THR A 79 -13.88 17.61 -12.66
N LEU A 80 -14.16 18.78 -12.09
CA LEU A 80 -14.41 20.03 -12.81
C LEU A 80 -13.46 21.10 -12.29
N ASN A 81 -13.00 21.99 -13.18
CA ASN A 81 -12.15 23.11 -12.82
C ASN A 81 -12.88 24.42 -13.13
N VAL A 82 -12.83 25.37 -12.21
CA VAL A 82 -13.34 26.74 -12.41
C VAL A 82 -12.25 27.76 -12.14
N ASP A 83 -12.22 28.88 -12.85
CA ASP A 83 -11.05 29.79 -12.81
C ASP A 83 -10.88 30.56 -11.50
N LYS A 84 -11.97 30.74 -10.74
CA LYS A 84 -11.97 31.53 -9.49
C LYS A 84 -13.13 31.12 -8.58
N PRO A 85 -13.03 31.33 -7.25
CA PRO A 85 -14.14 31.06 -6.34
C PRO A 85 -15.32 32.01 -6.60
N GLY A 86 -16.53 31.54 -6.31
CA GLY A 86 -17.76 32.31 -6.40
C GLY A 86 -18.97 31.48 -6.80
N THR A 87 -20.08 32.13 -7.10
CA THR A 87 -21.36 31.47 -7.41
C THR A 87 -21.39 30.95 -8.85
N TYR A 88 -21.70 29.67 -9.04
CA TYR A 88 -21.91 29.05 -10.35
C TYR A 88 -23.31 28.45 -10.46
N THR A 89 -23.86 28.43 -11.68
CA THR A 89 -25.10 27.67 -11.96
C THR A 89 -24.73 26.22 -12.23
N ILE A 90 -25.10 25.30 -11.36
CA ILE A 90 -24.99 23.86 -11.61
C ILE A 90 -26.17 23.44 -12.48
N LYS A 91 -25.90 22.77 -13.60
CA LYS A 91 -26.87 22.09 -14.44
C LYS A 91 -26.64 20.58 -14.35
N PHE A 92 -27.48 19.92 -13.57
CA PHE A 92 -27.42 18.49 -13.33
C PHE A 92 -28.39 17.74 -14.25
N THR A 93 -27.90 16.84 -15.08
CA THR A 93 -28.73 15.98 -15.96
C THR A 93 -28.59 14.53 -15.56
N ASN A 94 -29.68 13.81 -15.37
CA ASN A 94 -29.62 12.38 -15.14
C ASN A 94 -29.76 11.63 -16.47
N ASP A 95 -28.66 11.07 -16.97
CA ASP A 95 -28.63 10.24 -18.17
C ASP A 95 -28.79 8.73 -17.88
N GLY A 96 -28.77 8.32 -16.62
CA GLY A 96 -29.01 6.94 -16.15
C GLY A 96 -30.48 6.52 -16.15
N ALA A 97 -30.70 5.24 -15.83
CA ALA A 97 -31.99 4.55 -15.85
C ALA A 97 -32.79 4.72 -14.55
N ILE A 98 -32.15 5.09 -13.44
CA ILE A 98 -32.78 5.25 -12.13
C ILE A 98 -32.62 6.69 -11.61
N PRO A 99 -33.44 7.14 -10.63
CA PRO A 99 -33.30 8.47 -10.06
C PRO A 99 -31.93 8.67 -9.38
N HIS A 100 -31.30 9.80 -9.66
CA HIS A 100 -30.05 10.21 -9.04
C HIS A 100 -30.18 11.62 -8.47
N ASP A 101 -29.31 11.95 -7.53
CA ASP A 101 -29.09 13.32 -7.13
C ASP A 101 -27.62 13.72 -7.22
N ILE A 102 -27.41 15.02 -7.20
CA ILE A 102 -26.15 15.64 -6.80
C ILE A 102 -26.38 16.39 -5.49
N THR A 103 -25.61 16.02 -4.47
CA THR A 103 -25.69 16.56 -3.11
C THR A 103 -24.37 17.21 -2.74
N PHE A 104 -24.44 18.47 -2.29
CA PHE A 104 -23.30 19.29 -1.91
C PHE A 104 -23.16 19.39 -0.37
N PRO A 105 -21.95 19.64 0.17
CA PRO A 105 -21.71 19.78 1.61
C PRO A 105 -22.56 20.84 2.31
N ASN A 106 -23.01 21.87 1.60
CA ASN A 106 -23.90 22.90 2.14
C ASN A 106 -25.38 22.44 2.28
N GLY A 107 -25.66 21.16 1.98
CA GLY A 107 -27.01 20.57 2.04
C GLY A 107 -27.85 20.79 0.79
N THR A 108 -27.36 21.54 -0.21
CA THR A 108 -28.08 21.69 -1.47
C THR A 108 -28.11 20.36 -2.23
N ARG A 109 -29.31 19.95 -2.66
CA ARG A 109 -29.55 18.69 -3.34
C ARG A 109 -30.41 18.91 -4.58
N LEU A 110 -29.95 18.41 -5.72
CA LEU A 110 -30.71 18.39 -6.98
C LEU A 110 -31.04 16.94 -7.32
N THR A 111 -32.28 16.53 -7.13
CA THR A 111 -32.76 15.19 -7.51
C THR A 111 -33.39 15.21 -8.91
N ALA A 112 -32.98 14.31 -9.78
CA ALA A 112 -33.45 14.18 -11.15
C ALA A 112 -33.81 12.72 -11.47
N ASN A 113 -35.00 12.51 -12.03
CA ASN A 113 -35.39 11.22 -12.63
C ASN A 113 -34.64 10.97 -13.95
N ALA A 114 -34.73 9.77 -14.49
CA ALA A 114 -34.12 9.44 -15.78
C ALA A 114 -34.51 10.46 -16.87
N LYS A 115 -33.51 10.99 -17.58
CA LYS A 115 -33.59 12.05 -18.60
C LYS A 115 -34.07 13.42 -18.13
N GLU A 116 -34.11 13.66 -16.81
CA GLU A 116 -34.45 14.95 -16.24
C GLU A 116 -33.21 15.82 -16.02
N THR A 117 -33.34 17.12 -16.23
CA THR A 117 -32.32 18.13 -15.92
C THR A 117 -32.82 19.09 -14.84
N LYS A 118 -31.99 19.39 -13.85
CA LYS A 118 -32.23 20.36 -12.78
C LYS A 118 -31.11 21.39 -12.71
N THR A 119 -31.42 22.58 -12.19
CA THR A 119 -30.43 23.64 -11.98
C THR A 119 -30.51 24.25 -10.58
N ALA A 120 -29.36 24.65 -10.03
CA ALA A 120 -29.28 25.49 -8.83
C ALA A 120 -28.00 26.34 -8.85
N ALA A 121 -28.04 27.47 -8.15
CA ALA A 121 -26.85 28.26 -7.86
C ALA A 121 -26.08 27.66 -6.68
N ILE A 122 -24.77 27.46 -6.83
CA ILE A 122 -23.88 26.92 -5.80
C ILE A 122 -22.67 27.84 -5.65
N ASP A 123 -22.36 28.20 -4.42
CA ASP A 123 -21.13 28.92 -4.08
C ASP A 123 -19.95 27.95 -3.98
N VAL A 124 -18.96 28.13 -4.86
CA VAL A 124 -17.72 27.35 -4.87
C VAL A 124 -16.64 28.13 -4.11
N PRO A 125 -16.17 27.66 -2.94
CA PRO A 125 -15.12 28.33 -2.18
C PRO A 125 -13.75 28.13 -2.84
N ALA A 126 -12.75 28.90 -2.40
CA ALA A 126 -11.39 28.83 -2.96
C ALA A 126 -10.73 27.44 -2.78
N SER A 127 -11.13 26.68 -1.76
CA SER A 127 -10.70 25.31 -1.52
C SER A 127 -11.29 24.28 -2.49
N GLY A 128 -12.19 24.70 -3.38
CA GLY A 128 -13.04 23.78 -4.14
C GLY A 128 -14.13 23.14 -3.29
N LEU A 129 -14.92 22.28 -3.92
CA LEU A 129 -16.09 21.67 -3.29
C LEU A 129 -16.30 20.25 -3.83
N SER A 130 -16.66 19.31 -2.97
CA SER A 130 -17.06 17.95 -3.37
C SER A 130 -18.56 17.84 -3.56
N PHE A 131 -19.00 16.80 -4.27
CA PHE A 131 -20.40 16.43 -4.40
C PHE A 131 -20.55 14.91 -4.51
N ILE A 132 -21.70 14.39 -4.10
CA ILE A 132 -22.00 12.96 -4.10
C ILE A 132 -23.40 12.68 -4.62
N CYS A 133 -23.68 11.42 -4.99
CA CYS A 133 -25.04 10.91 -5.06
C CYS A 133 -25.44 10.32 -3.71
N SER A 134 -26.46 10.88 -3.06
CA SER A 134 -26.90 10.46 -1.72
C SER A 134 -27.81 9.22 -1.70
N VAL A 135 -28.12 8.66 -2.88
CA VAL A 135 -28.84 7.39 -2.97
C VAL A 135 -28.01 6.30 -2.27
N PRO A 136 -28.59 5.48 -1.37
CA PRO A 136 -27.83 4.50 -0.58
C PRO A 136 -26.93 3.61 -1.45
N GLY A 137 -25.65 3.52 -1.10
CA GLY A 137 -24.65 2.73 -1.80
C GLY A 137 -24.07 3.36 -3.08
N HIS A 138 -24.64 4.43 -3.62
CA HIS A 138 -24.17 5.03 -4.88
C HIS A 138 -22.88 5.83 -4.71
N ALA A 139 -22.78 6.64 -3.65
CA ALA A 139 -21.53 7.31 -3.28
C ALA A 139 -20.42 6.28 -3.00
N ASP A 140 -20.76 5.16 -2.37
CA ASP A 140 -19.81 4.07 -2.07
C ASP A 140 -19.39 3.31 -3.33
N ALA A 141 -20.28 3.20 -4.31
CA ALA A 141 -20.02 2.66 -5.64
C ALA A 141 -19.30 3.64 -6.59
N GLY A 142 -18.92 4.84 -6.13
CA GLY A 142 -18.11 5.79 -6.90
C GLY A 142 -18.84 7.01 -7.46
N MET A 143 -20.12 7.22 -7.15
CA MET A 143 -20.84 8.46 -7.51
C MET A 143 -20.43 9.63 -6.61
N LYS A 144 -19.19 10.08 -6.79
CA LYS A 144 -18.55 11.21 -6.11
C LYS A 144 -17.85 12.07 -7.15
N GLY A 145 -17.77 13.37 -6.92
CA GLY A 145 -17.04 14.28 -7.78
C GLY A 145 -16.57 15.53 -7.06
N THR A 146 -15.76 16.32 -7.74
CA THR A 146 -15.13 17.53 -7.19
C THR A 146 -15.17 18.68 -8.19
N ILE A 147 -15.29 19.89 -7.65
CA ILE A 147 -15.10 21.15 -8.36
C ILE A 147 -13.87 21.81 -7.73
N SER A 148 -12.78 21.88 -8.48
CA SER A 148 -11.54 22.53 -8.08
C SER A 148 -11.50 23.95 -8.63
N VAL A 149 -10.80 24.85 -7.94
CA VAL A 149 -10.59 26.23 -8.40
C VAL A 149 -9.17 26.38 -8.94
N GLY A 150 -9.03 26.85 -10.18
CA GLY A 150 -7.78 27.00 -10.93
C GLY A 150 -6.77 27.87 -10.19
N GLY A 151 -5.62 27.27 -9.90
CA GLY A 151 -4.56 27.83 -9.04
C GLY A 151 -3.72 26.74 -8.36
N ALA A 152 -4.26 25.53 -8.23
CA ALA A 152 -3.50 24.31 -7.94
C ALA A 152 -3.28 23.54 -9.25
N THR A 153 -2.01 23.34 -9.62
CA THR A 153 -1.62 22.57 -10.81
C THR A 153 -1.99 21.10 -10.65
N ALA A 154 -3.05 20.66 -11.33
CA ALA A 154 -3.30 19.25 -11.59
C ALA A 154 -2.78 18.93 -13.00
N GLY A 155 -1.81 18.01 -13.08
CA GLY A 155 -1.32 17.46 -14.34
C GLY A 155 -2.46 16.85 -15.15
N HIS A 156 -2.33 16.92 -16.48
CA HIS A 156 -3.27 16.34 -17.42
C HIS A 156 -3.53 14.87 -17.10
N ALA A 157 -4.74 14.54 -16.67
CA ALA A 157 -5.23 13.17 -16.71
C ALA A 157 -5.52 12.82 -18.17
N ASN A 158 -4.68 11.99 -18.77
CA ASN A 158 -5.00 11.30 -20.02
C ASN A 158 -6.07 10.23 -19.77
N ALA A 159 -6.78 9.85 -20.82
CA ALA A 159 -7.92 8.93 -20.81
C ALA A 159 -7.59 7.45 -20.48
N ASP A 160 -6.35 7.16 -20.04
CA ASP A 160 -5.82 5.83 -19.76
C ASP A 160 -5.42 5.68 -18.28
N ASP A 161 -6.31 6.06 -17.36
CA ASP A 161 -6.07 5.95 -15.93
C ASP A 161 -6.17 4.48 -15.49
N HIS A 162 -5.02 3.81 -15.35
CA HIS A 162 -4.88 2.49 -14.72
C HIS A 162 -4.89 2.57 -13.18
N GLY A 163 -5.30 3.70 -12.59
CA GLY A 163 -5.34 3.91 -11.16
C GLY A 163 -6.40 3.07 -10.44
N GLY A 164 -6.01 2.49 -9.30
CA GLY A 164 -6.96 1.99 -8.31
C GLY A 164 -7.66 3.15 -7.56
N PRO A 165 -8.57 2.85 -6.62
CA PRO A 165 -9.20 3.89 -5.81
C PRO A 165 -8.15 4.67 -4.98
N PRO A 166 -8.38 5.95 -4.67
CA PRO A 166 -7.50 6.72 -3.80
C PRO A 166 -7.41 6.08 -2.40
N PRO A 167 -6.36 6.40 -1.63
CA PRO A 167 -6.25 5.94 -0.25
C PRO A 167 -7.46 6.41 0.56
N THR A 168 -8.06 5.48 1.30
CA THR A 168 -9.10 5.79 2.29
C THR A 168 -8.43 5.88 3.65
N SER A 169 -8.21 7.10 4.13
CA SER A 169 -7.60 7.36 5.44
C SER A 169 -8.52 8.23 6.31
N ASP A 170 -8.56 7.93 7.59
CA ASP A 170 -9.14 8.77 8.64
C ASP A 170 -8.18 9.89 9.10
N VAL A 171 -6.93 9.84 8.66
CA VAL A 171 -5.94 10.90 8.86
C VAL A 171 -6.10 11.93 7.75
N LEU A 172 -6.21 13.21 8.11
CA LEU A 172 -6.30 14.29 7.14
C LEU A 172 -4.90 14.70 6.67
N PRO A 173 -4.74 15.06 5.38
CA PRO A 173 -3.49 15.59 4.88
C PRO A 173 -3.14 16.91 5.59
N ASN A 174 -1.85 17.10 5.85
CA ASN A 174 -1.25 18.30 6.41
C ASN A 174 -0.61 19.10 5.26
N ASP A 175 -1.19 20.25 4.93
CA ASP A 175 -0.70 21.14 3.87
C ASP A 175 0.70 21.72 4.16
N GLN A 176 1.13 21.69 5.43
CA GLN A 176 2.44 22.13 5.87
C GLN A 176 3.44 20.98 6.01
N ALA A 177 3.08 19.76 5.62
CA ALA A 177 4.00 18.62 5.63
C ALA A 177 5.25 18.94 4.78
N PRO A 178 6.47 18.68 5.29
CA PRO A 178 7.69 18.78 4.49
C PRO A 178 7.60 17.88 3.24
N PRO A 179 8.31 18.20 2.14
CA PRO A 179 8.47 17.28 1.02
C PRO A 179 9.05 15.95 1.47
N TYR A 180 8.64 14.85 0.82
CA TYR A 180 9.31 13.56 1.02
C TYR A 180 10.71 13.58 0.41
N THR A 181 11.58 12.72 0.92
CA THR A 181 12.88 12.43 0.30
C THR A 181 12.72 11.22 -0.61
N LEU A 182 13.11 11.33 -1.88
CA LEU A 182 13.10 10.23 -2.84
C LEU A 182 14.10 9.15 -2.38
N TYR A 183 13.66 7.90 -2.31
CA TYR A 183 14.53 6.75 -2.09
C TYR A 183 15.11 6.30 -3.44
N ASP A 184 16.45 6.21 -3.54
CA ASP A 184 17.11 5.71 -4.76
C ASP A 184 16.82 4.22 -4.95
N ALA A 185 16.20 3.86 -6.07
CA ALA A 185 15.88 2.47 -6.39
C ALA A 185 17.09 1.65 -6.85
N SER A 186 18.25 2.25 -7.09
CA SER A 186 19.44 1.56 -7.60
C SER A 186 19.89 0.47 -6.62
N ALA A 187 20.11 -0.75 -7.11
CA ALA A 187 20.70 -1.80 -6.28
C ALA A 187 22.18 -1.45 -5.98
N PRO A 188 22.65 -1.55 -4.72
CA PRO A 188 24.05 -1.30 -4.42
C PRO A 188 24.95 -2.37 -5.05
N ALA A 189 26.23 -2.07 -5.19
CA ALA A 189 27.23 -3.08 -5.51
C ALA A 189 27.38 -4.09 -4.37
N ALA A 190 27.77 -5.33 -4.69
CA ALA A 190 28.13 -6.30 -3.67
C ALA A 190 29.35 -5.81 -2.88
N LEU A 191 29.31 -5.98 -1.56
CA LEU A 191 30.43 -5.63 -0.68
C LEU A 191 31.67 -6.45 -1.06
N ALA A 192 32.84 -5.80 -1.01
CA ALA A 192 34.11 -6.42 -1.37
C ALA A 192 34.73 -7.17 -0.17
N GLY A 193 35.33 -8.32 -0.42
CA GLY A 193 35.90 -9.18 0.62
C GLY A 193 34.98 -10.34 0.99
N THR A 194 35.32 -11.04 2.07
CA THR A 194 34.58 -12.22 2.57
C THR A 194 34.15 -12.08 4.04
N THR A 195 34.52 -10.98 4.68
CA THR A 195 34.04 -10.57 6.00
C THR A 195 33.62 -9.12 5.90
N HIS A 196 32.40 -8.82 6.32
CA HIS A 196 31.77 -7.51 6.18
C HIS A 196 31.36 -6.98 7.54
N ASP A 197 32.02 -5.93 8.00
CA ASP A 197 31.61 -5.15 9.18
C ASP A 197 30.67 -4.03 8.72
N ILE A 198 29.43 -4.04 9.20
CA ILE A 198 28.36 -3.14 8.78
C ILE A 198 27.78 -2.46 10.02
N ASP A 199 27.88 -1.14 10.06
CA ASP A 199 27.21 -0.32 11.08
C ASP A 199 25.74 -0.15 10.73
N LEU A 200 24.85 -0.61 11.61
CA LEU A 200 23.40 -0.45 11.46
C LEU A 200 22.88 0.40 12.63
N VAL A 201 22.81 1.71 12.41
CA VAL A 201 22.35 2.66 13.42
C VAL A 201 20.85 2.81 13.34
N ILE A 202 20.15 2.63 14.47
CA ILE A 202 18.72 2.87 14.58
C ILE A 202 18.45 4.37 14.69
N GLU A 203 17.42 4.85 13.99
CA GLU A 203 16.93 6.23 14.13
C GLU A 203 15.40 6.26 14.25
N GLU A 204 14.91 7.01 15.24
CA GLU A 204 13.51 7.41 15.38
C GLU A 204 13.36 8.86 14.90
N LYS A 205 12.50 9.12 13.91
CA LYS A 205 12.40 10.45 13.27
C LYS A 205 11.06 10.67 12.58
N ASP A 206 10.73 11.92 12.31
CA ASP A 206 9.60 12.24 11.45
C ASP A 206 10.00 12.10 9.97
N MET A 207 9.14 11.46 9.19
CA MET A 207 9.29 11.26 7.74
C MET A 207 7.97 11.51 7.03
N THR A 208 8.03 12.23 5.91
CA THR A 208 6.89 12.34 5.00
C THR A 208 6.78 11.05 4.18
N VAL A 209 5.77 10.23 4.48
CA VAL A 209 5.55 8.89 3.89
C VAL A 209 4.63 8.93 2.66
N ALA A 210 3.84 10.00 2.54
CA ALA A 210 3.06 10.35 1.37
C ALA A 210 2.91 11.88 1.35
N LYS A 211 2.62 12.47 0.19
CA LYS A 211 2.41 13.93 0.12
C LYS A 211 1.29 14.35 1.08
N GLY A 212 1.62 15.21 2.06
CA GLY A 212 0.71 15.65 3.11
C GLY A 212 0.64 14.74 4.33
N PHE A 213 1.41 13.66 4.41
CA PHE A 213 1.36 12.71 5.53
C PHE A 213 2.74 12.48 6.12
N VAL A 214 2.90 12.89 7.37
CA VAL A 214 4.12 12.75 8.17
C VAL A 214 3.86 11.70 9.25
N GLN A 215 4.75 10.73 9.38
CA GLN A 215 4.74 9.73 10.45
C GLN A 215 6.04 9.79 11.24
N HIS A 216 5.97 9.46 12.52
CA HIS A 216 7.14 9.22 13.34
C HIS A 216 7.61 7.78 13.12
N VAL A 217 8.58 7.63 12.23
CA VAL A 217 9.10 6.33 11.78
C VAL A 217 10.22 5.84 12.67
N TRP A 218 10.39 4.53 12.70
CA TRP A 218 11.55 3.87 13.30
C TRP A 218 12.30 3.18 12.18
N THR A 219 13.61 3.40 12.11
CA THR A 219 14.39 3.04 10.92
C THR A 219 15.68 2.34 11.28
N PHE A 220 16.20 1.57 10.33
CA PHE A 220 17.61 1.21 10.30
C PHE A 220 18.29 2.13 9.30
N GLY A 221 19.37 2.80 9.68
CA GLY A 221 20.15 3.68 8.80
C GLY A 221 19.40 4.93 8.32
N GLY A 222 18.42 5.42 9.08
CA GLY A 222 17.76 6.73 8.84
C GLY A 222 16.78 6.77 7.65
N THR A 223 16.50 5.62 7.02
CA THR A 223 15.67 5.48 5.82
C THR A 223 14.65 4.33 5.96
N VAL A 224 13.58 4.39 5.16
CA VAL A 224 12.56 3.32 5.06
C VAL A 224 12.41 2.95 3.58
N PRO A 225 12.71 1.69 3.18
CA PRO A 225 13.36 0.63 3.94
C PRO A 225 14.77 1.04 4.41
N GLY A 226 15.34 0.28 5.35
CA GLY A 226 16.74 0.44 5.71
C GLY A 226 17.70 0.10 4.56
N PRO A 227 19.02 0.29 4.75
CA PRO A 227 20.03 0.02 3.74
C PRO A 227 19.93 -1.38 3.14
N VAL A 228 20.06 -1.49 1.82
CA VAL A 228 20.19 -2.78 1.15
C VAL A 228 21.60 -3.32 1.39
N ILE A 229 21.69 -4.52 1.96
CA ILE A 229 22.96 -5.22 2.19
C ILE A 229 23.15 -6.22 1.06
N ARG A 230 24.21 -6.10 0.27
CA ARG A 230 24.50 -7.03 -0.85
C ARG A 230 25.82 -7.75 -0.63
N VAL A 231 25.74 -9.06 -0.48
CA VAL A 231 26.86 -9.97 -0.15
C VAL A 231 26.81 -11.21 -1.03
N LYS A 232 27.75 -12.15 -0.84
CA LYS A 232 27.78 -13.43 -1.55
C LYS A 232 27.65 -14.61 -0.60
N VAL A 233 27.18 -15.74 -1.12
CA VAL A 233 27.23 -17.02 -0.40
C VAL A 233 28.67 -17.30 0.05
N GLY A 234 28.82 -17.61 1.33
CA GLY A 234 30.10 -17.88 2.00
C GLY A 234 30.65 -16.71 2.82
N ASP A 235 30.13 -15.50 2.63
CA ASP A 235 30.58 -14.32 3.37
C ASP A 235 30.20 -14.41 4.86
N LEU A 236 31.04 -13.84 5.71
CA LEU A 236 30.77 -13.59 7.13
C LEU A 236 30.29 -12.14 7.30
N ILE A 237 29.13 -11.95 7.93
CA ILE A 237 28.51 -10.65 8.14
C ILE A 237 28.56 -10.34 9.63
N ARG A 238 29.05 -9.15 9.97
CA ARG A 238 29.13 -8.58 11.32
C ARG A 238 28.35 -7.29 11.35
N ILE A 239 27.16 -7.35 11.95
CA ILE A 239 26.31 -6.18 12.12
C ILE A 239 26.59 -5.55 13.47
N HIS A 240 27.10 -4.33 13.45
CA HIS A 240 27.22 -3.46 14.62
C HIS A 240 25.91 -2.69 14.77
N LEU A 241 24.94 -3.32 15.45
CA LEU A 241 23.64 -2.70 15.71
C LEU A 241 23.80 -1.69 16.84
N LYS A 242 23.42 -0.44 16.58
CA LYS A 242 23.47 0.65 17.57
C LYS A 242 22.09 1.24 17.78
N ASN A 243 21.64 1.27 19.04
CA ASN A 243 20.46 2.01 19.44
C ASN A 243 20.90 3.29 20.18
N PRO A 244 20.88 4.48 19.56
CA PRO A 244 21.32 5.70 20.21
C PRO A 244 20.59 5.99 21.53
N ALA A 245 21.26 6.65 22.48
CA ALA A 245 20.65 7.06 23.75
C ALA A 245 19.51 8.09 23.57
N THR A 246 19.38 8.66 22.38
CA THR A 246 18.28 9.56 22.00
C THR A 246 17.01 8.84 21.57
N SER A 247 17.07 7.54 21.29
CA SER A 247 15.89 6.71 21.01
C SER A 247 15.02 6.56 22.25
N GLN A 248 13.73 6.31 22.04
CA GLN A 248 12.77 6.08 23.12
C GLN A 248 12.50 4.60 23.33
N LEU A 249 12.72 3.77 22.32
CA LEU A 249 12.32 2.36 22.32
C LEU A 249 13.53 1.42 22.27
N ALA A 250 13.32 0.23 22.82
CA ALA A 250 14.22 -0.88 22.58
C ALA A 250 13.98 -1.42 21.16
N HIS A 251 15.05 -1.86 20.52
CA HIS A 251 15.03 -2.33 19.14
C HIS A 251 15.94 -3.54 19.00
N SER A 252 15.70 -4.36 17.98
CA SER A 252 16.51 -5.53 17.63
C SER A 252 16.61 -5.59 16.11
N VAL A 253 17.28 -6.62 15.60
CA VAL A 253 17.23 -6.97 14.19
C VAL A 253 17.19 -8.50 14.06
N ASP A 254 16.34 -8.96 13.16
CA ASP A 254 16.19 -10.33 12.69
C ASP A 254 16.56 -10.35 11.20
N PHE A 255 17.56 -11.15 10.84
CA PHE A 255 17.97 -11.37 9.45
C PHE A 255 17.48 -12.74 8.99
N HIS A 256 16.58 -12.77 8.00
CA HIS A 256 16.07 -14.05 7.45
C HIS A 256 17.14 -14.80 6.66
N ALA A 257 18.19 -14.11 6.21
CA ALA A 257 19.37 -14.71 5.60
C ALA A 257 20.30 -15.42 6.59
N SER A 258 20.07 -15.25 7.91
CA SER A 258 20.93 -15.79 8.96
C SER A 258 20.40 -17.11 9.52
N GLN A 259 21.31 -17.99 9.93
CA GLN A 259 20.99 -19.24 10.61
C GLN A 259 21.58 -19.26 12.03
N VAL A 260 20.92 -18.54 12.94
CA VAL A 260 21.32 -18.39 14.34
C VAL A 260 20.11 -18.54 15.28
N ALA A 261 20.34 -18.68 16.58
CA ALA A 261 19.26 -18.75 17.56
C ALA A 261 18.66 -17.35 17.82
N TRP A 262 17.35 -17.20 17.63
CA TRP A 262 16.69 -15.90 17.78
C TRP A 262 16.82 -15.32 19.20
N ASN A 263 16.79 -16.18 20.22
CA ASN A 263 16.90 -15.79 21.63
C ASN A 263 18.34 -15.48 22.07
N ASP A 264 19.29 -15.52 21.13
CA ASP A 264 20.67 -15.09 21.30
C ASP A 264 20.92 -13.82 20.48
N GLU A 265 20.91 -13.94 19.15
CA GLU A 265 21.34 -12.87 18.23
C GLU A 265 20.24 -11.84 17.93
N MET A 266 18.97 -12.19 18.04
CA MET A 266 17.85 -11.30 17.69
C MET A 266 17.24 -10.60 18.94
N THR A 267 17.96 -10.58 20.06
CA THR A 267 17.51 -9.91 21.29
C THR A 267 17.51 -8.38 21.17
N SER A 268 16.58 -7.74 21.89
CA SER A 268 16.46 -6.28 21.94
C SER A 268 17.62 -5.63 22.69
N ILE A 269 18.07 -4.49 22.18
CA ILE A 269 18.98 -3.55 22.82
C ILE A 269 18.22 -2.27 23.21
N ASN A 270 18.48 -1.78 24.41
CA ASN A 270 17.90 -0.56 24.94
C ASN A 270 18.54 0.69 24.31
N PRO A 271 17.91 1.88 24.42
CA PRO A 271 18.57 3.12 24.06
C PRO A 271 19.92 3.29 24.78
N GLY A 272 20.97 3.58 24.02
CA GLY A 272 22.35 3.71 24.48
C GLY A 272 23.18 2.42 24.40
N GLU A 273 22.57 1.29 24.05
CA GLU A 273 23.27 0.01 23.90
C GLU A 273 23.69 -0.27 22.45
N GLU A 274 24.69 -1.15 22.31
CA GLU A 274 25.20 -1.65 21.05
C GLU A 274 25.32 -3.17 21.12
N LYS A 275 25.18 -3.83 19.98
CA LYS A 275 25.33 -5.28 19.85
C LYS A 275 26.03 -5.64 18.55
N LEU A 276 26.96 -6.58 18.64
CA LEU A 276 27.51 -7.28 17.48
C LEU A 276 26.64 -8.52 17.21
N TYR A 277 26.05 -8.59 16.02
CA TYR A 277 25.37 -9.77 15.50
C TYR A 277 26.21 -10.33 14.34
N GLU A 278 26.74 -11.54 14.52
CA GLU A 278 27.52 -12.24 13.50
C GLU A 278 26.75 -13.41 12.88
N TRP A 279 26.78 -13.54 11.55
CA TRP A 279 26.23 -14.70 10.83
C TRP A 279 26.94 -14.92 9.49
N LYS A 280 26.82 -16.13 8.94
CA LYS A 280 27.39 -16.49 7.64
C LYS A 280 26.29 -16.65 6.59
N ALA A 281 26.48 -16.10 5.40
CA ALA A 281 25.52 -16.21 4.31
C ALA A 281 25.59 -17.59 3.64
N ASP A 282 24.71 -18.50 4.02
CA ASP A 282 24.71 -19.89 3.51
C ASP A 282 23.88 -20.08 2.23
N TYR A 283 22.89 -19.22 1.97
CA TYR A 283 21.93 -19.39 0.87
C TYR A 283 21.76 -18.11 0.04
N ALA A 284 21.83 -18.27 -1.29
CA ALA A 284 21.57 -17.17 -2.22
C ALA A 284 20.07 -16.83 -2.27
N GLY A 285 19.73 -15.56 -2.38
CA GLY A 285 18.35 -15.09 -2.42
C GLY A 285 18.19 -13.60 -2.14
N VAL A 286 16.93 -13.17 -2.14
CA VAL A 286 16.50 -11.84 -1.68
C VAL A 286 15.77 -12.06 -0.37
N TRP A 287 16.35 -11.55 0.72
CA TRP A 287 15.92 -11.82 2.08
C TRP A 287 15.47 -10.55 2.77
N MET A 288 14.53 -10.67 3.69
CA MET A 288 14.17 -9.58 4.59
C MET A 288 15.13 -9.53 5.77
N TYR A 289 15.33 -8.33 6.30
CA TYR A 289 15.65 -8.15 7.71
C TYR A 289 14.69 -7.16 8.34
N HIS A 290 14.40 -7.30 9.63
CA HIS A 290 13.46 -6.41 10.32
C HIS A 290 13.68 -6.38 11.82
N CYS A 291 13.07 -5.43 12.53
CA CYS A 291 13.08 -5.43 13.98
C CYS A 291 12.21 -6.57 14.54
N GLY A 292 12.72 -7.32 15.51
CA GLY A 292 12.02 -8.41 16.19
C GLY A 292 11.46 -8.04 17.58
N THR A 293 11.64 -6.79 18.02
CA THR A 293 11.19 -6.34 19.35
C THR A 293 9.67 -6.35 19.43
N SER A 294 9.11 -6.85 20.53
CA SER A 294 7.67 -6.95 20.70
C SER A 294 7.00 -5.57 20.89
N PRO A 295 5.87 -5.29 20.22
CA PRO A 295 5.24 -6.12 19.18
C PRO A 295 5.90 -5.88 17.81
N ALA A 296 6.51 -6.93 17.22
CA ALA A 296 7.29 -6.82 15.97
C ALA A 296 6.46 -6.23 14.81
N LEU A 297 5.17 -6.55 14.77
CA LEU A 297 4.20 -5.98 13.84
C LEU A 297 4.25 -4.44 13.82
N HIS A 298 4.34 -3.80 14.99
CA HIS A 298 4.37 -2.34 15.08
C HIS A 298 5.69 -1.78 14.57
N HIS A 299 6.80 -2.43 14.91
CA HIS A 299 8.12 -2.01 14.44
C HIS A 299 8.25 -2.11 12.92
N ILE A 300 7.77 -3.21 12.33
CA ILE A 300 7.75 -3.36 10.87
C ILE A 300 6.82 -2.30 10.25
N ALA A 301 5.60 -2.15 10.76
CA ALA A 301 4.64 -1.13 10.26
C ALA A 301 5.13 0.32 10.42
N ASN A 302 6.12 0.57 11.27
CA ASN A 302 6.76 1.88 11.47
C ASN A 302 8.01 2.11 10.59
N GLY A 303 8.40 1.15 9.77
CA GLY A 303 9.52 1.29 8.83
C GLY A 303 10.76 0.45 9.14
N MET A 304 10.77 -0.37 10.20
CA MET A 304 11.96 -1.16 10.57
C MET A 304 12.06 -2.47 9.79
N TYR A 305 12.35 -2.35 8.50
CA TYR A 305 12.62 -3.46 7.59
C TYR A 305 13.61 -3.06 6.51
N GLY A 306 14.29 -4.03 5.92
CA GLY A 306 15.16 -3.84 4.76
C GLY A 306 15.46 -5.14 4.04
N MET A 307 16.33 -5.04 3.04
CA MET A 307 16.66 -6.14 2.13
C MET A 307 18.11 -6.60 2.29
N VAL A 308 18.31 -7.90 2.32
CA VAL A 308 19.62 -8.53 2.07
C VAL A 308 19.58 -9.25 0.74
N ILE A 309 20.50 -8.92 -0.16
CA ILE A 309 20.75 -9.65 -1.39
C ILE A 309 21.96 -10.54 -1.13
N VAL A 310 21.76 -11.86 -1.17
CA VAL A 310 22.86 -12.84 -1.14
C VAL A 310 23.00 -13.39 -2.54
N GLU A 311 24.06 -13.01 -3.25
CA GLU A 311 24.36 -13.57 -4.56
C GLU A 311 24.92 -15.01 -4.44
N PRO A 312 24.73 -15.85 -5.47
CA PRO A 312 25.53 -17.07 -5.61
C PRO A 312 27.03 -16.75 -5.51
N ALA A 313 27.85 -17.71 -5.04
CA ALA A 313 29.29 -17.51 -4.92
C ALA A 313 29.97 -17.10 -6.26
N ALA A 314 29.44 -17.60 -7.38
CA ALA A 314 29.90 -17.25 -8.73
C ALA A 314 29.45 -15.85 -9.20
N GLY A 315 28.58 -15.17 -8.43
CA GLY A 315 27.88 -13.96 -8.81
C GLY A 315 26.65 -14.22 -9.69
N LEU A 316 25.90 -13.16 -9.96
CA LEU A 316 24.80 -13.17 -10.92
C LEU A 316 25.29 -12.81 -12.34
N PRO A 317 24.61 -13.25 -13.41
CA PRO A 317 24.90 -12.80 -14.77
C PRO A 317 24.85 -11.27 -14.88
N ALA A 318 25.64 -10.69 -15.79
CA ALA A 318 25.61 -9.25 -16.01
C ALA A 318 24.31 -8.79 -16.69
N VAL A 319 23.82 -7.62 -16.27
CA VAL A 319 22.70 -6.88 -16.86
C VAL A 319 23.11 -5.41 -16.96
N ASP A 320 22.31 -4.60 -17.66
CA ASP A 320 22.63 -3.18 -17.89
C ASP A 320 22.25 -2.30 -16.70
N LYS A 321 21.14 -2.63 -16.02
CA LYS A 321 20.63 -1.91 -14.83
C LYS A 321 20.13 -2.87 -13.76
N GLU A 322 20.40 -2.54 -12.50
CA GLU A 322 19.91 -3.27 -11.33
C GLU A 322 19.20 -2.34 -10.36
N PHE A 323 18.02 -2.75 -9.89
CA PHE A 323 17.21 -2.00 -8.93
C PHE A 323 16.81 -2.87 -7.74
N ALA A 324 16.65 -2.26 -6.57
CA ALA A 324 16.12 -2.87 -5.35
C ALA A 324 14.81 -2.19 -4.96
N LEU A 325 13.72 -2.95 -4.98
CA LEU A 325 12.39 -2.48 -4.62
C LEU A 325 11.87 -3.30 -3.43
N VAL A 326 11.30 -2.62 -2.44
CA VAL A 326 10.67 -3.20 -1.27
C VAL A 326 9.23 -2.73 -1.23
N GLN A 327 8.28 -3.66 -1.37
CA GLN A 327 6.88 -3.38 -1.08
C GLN A 327 6.64 -3.40 0.43
N SER A 328 5.88 -2.43 0.92
CA SER A 328 5.51 -2.32 2.32
C SER A 328 4.19 -1.57 2.50
N GLU A 329 3.68 -1.55 3.74
CA GLU A 329 2.41 -0.93 4.10
C GLU A 329 2.57 0.22 5.09
N TRP A 330 1.72 1.24 4.96
CA TRP A 330 1.50 2.25 6.00
C TRP A 330 0.09 2.13 6.57
N TYR A 331 0.04 1.95 7.88
CA TYR A 331 -1.17 2.07 8.70
C TYR A 331 -1.09 3.40 9.43
N LEU A 332 -1.54 4.49 8.83
CA LEU A 332 -1.27 5.84 9.35
C LEU A 332 -1.82 6.01 10.76
N GLY A 333 -0.97 6.47 11.67
CA GLY A 333 -1.37 7.14 12.90
C GLY A 333 -1.56 8.64 12.68
N PRO A 334 -1.88 9.41 13.74
CA PRO A 334 -1.94 10.86 13.66
C PRO A 334 -0.66 11.47 13.07
N GLN A 335 -0.75 12.68 12.51
CA GLN A 335 0.39 13.38 11.93
C GLN A 335 1.54 13.49 12.94
N GLY A 336 2.76 13.12 12.54
CA GLY A 336 3.94 13.12 13.41
C GLY A 336 3.86 12.13 14.57
N GLN A 337 3.04 11.09 14.45
CA GLN A 337 2.99 9.96 15.39
C GLN A 337 3.35 8.66 14.66
N PRO A 338 3.71 7.59 15.39
CA PRO A 338 3.93 6.29 14.80
C PRO A 338 2.67 5.77 14.10
N ALA A 339 2.88 4.84 13.16
CA ALA A 339 1.82 4.05 12.53
C ALA A 339 0.89 3.44 13.58
N SER A 340 -0.39 3.33 13.25
CA SER A 340 -1.40 2.78 14.13
C SER A 340 -1.29 1.26 14.24
N LEU A 341 -0.78 0.77 15.37
CA LEU A 341 -0.80 -0.65 15.69
C LEU A 341 -2.22 -1.22 15.70
N THR A 342 -3.23 -0.42 16.10
CA THR A 342 -4.62 -0.88 16.11
C THR A 342 -5.12 -1.21 14.69
N LYS A 343 -4.77 -0.38 13.70
CA LYS A 343 -5.09 -0.65 12.29
C LYS A 343 -4.30 -1.86 11.78
N ALA A 344 -3.00 -1.91 12.06
CA ALA A 344 -2.12 -2.99 11.61
C ALA A 344 -2.51 -4.36 12.20
N ALA A 345 -2.98 -4.39 13.45
CA ALA A 345 -3.35 -5.62 14.16
C ALA A 345 -4.84 -6.01 13.98
N ALA A 346 -5.60 -5.30 13.15
CA ALA A 346 -6.99 -5.65 12.87
C ALA A 346 -7.06 -7.04 12.19
N GLY A 347 -8.13 -7.81 12.45
CA GLY A 347 -8.28 -9.15 11.87
C GLY A 347 -8.38 -9.18 10.34
N ALA A 348 -8.72 -8.05 9.73
CA ALA A 348 -8.59 -7.79 8.30
C ALA A 348 -7.90 -6.42 8.16
N PRO A 349 -6.55 -6.39 8.20
CA PRO A 349 -5.82 -5.14 8.18
C PRO A 349 -5.98 -4.47 6.82
N ALA A 350 -6.34 -3.20 6.85
CA ALA A 350 -6.56 -2.38 5.66
C ALA A 350 -5.57 -1.20 5.72
N PRO A 351 -4.40 -1.30 5.07
CA PRO A 351 -3.44 -0.22 5.10
C PRO A 351 -3.96 1.01 4.34
N ASP A 352 -3.59 2.18 4.84
CA ASP A 352 -3.87 3.46 4.20
C ASP A 352 -3.09 3.56 2.88
N TYR A 353 -1.84 3.10 2.88
CA TYR A 353 -0.97 3.01 1.71
C TYR A 353 -0.29 1.66 1.60
N VAL A 354 -0.08 1.19 0.38
CA VAL A 354 0.95 0.22 0.03
C VAL A 354 1.91 0.93 -0.90
N VAL A 355 3.20 0.75 -0.71
CA VAL A 355 4.22 1.59 -1.34
C VAL A 355 5.40 0.75 -1.80
N PHE A 356 6.15 1.27 -2.77
CA PHE A 356 7.50 0.79 -3.07
C PHE A 356 8.51 1.73 -2.44
N ASN A 357 9.46 1.19 -1.68
CA ASN A 357 10.54 1.89 -0.98
C ASN A 357 10.06 3.00 -0.02
N GLY A 358 9.01 2.71 0.76
CA GLY A 358 8.61 3.52 1.92
C GLY A 358 7.84 4.81 1.64
N VAL A 359 7.77 5.30 0.40
CA VAL A 359 7.04 6.54 0.06
C VAL A 359 6.00 6.29 -1.04
N ALA A 360 4.75 6.70 -0.78
CA ALA A 360 3.65 6.54 -1.72
C ALA A 360 3.88 7.33 -3.03
N ASN A 361 3.71 6.66 -4.17
CA ASN A 361 3.82 7.24 -5.53
C ASN A 361 5.18 7.85 -5.89
N GLN A 362 6.25 7.66 -5.09
CA GLN A 362 7.52 8.35 -5.34
C GLN A 362 8.11 8.05 -6.72
N TYR A 363 7.94 6.83 -7.23
CA TYR A 363 8.43 6.41 -8.55
C TYR A 363 7.46 6.69 -9.69
N LYS A 364 6.22 7.08 -9.39
CA LYS A 364 5.32 7.70 -10.36
C LYS A 364 5.70 9.16 -10.57
N ASP A 365 5.94 9.87 -9.47
CA ASP A 365 6.36 11.26 -9.47
C ASP A 365 7.80 11.42 -10.04
N ASN A 366 8.66 10.41 -9.81
CA ASN A 366 10.05 10.37 -10.26
C ASN A 366 10.33 9.03 -10.97
N PRO A 367 9.98 8.90 -12.27
CA PRO A 367 10.18 7.65 -13.01
C PRO A 367 11.63 7.17 -13.00
N ILE A 368 11.81 5.87 -12.74
CA ILE A 368 13.11 5.19 -12.78
C ILE A 368 13.56 5.08 -14.23
N LYS A 369 14.75 5.58 -14.55
CA LYS A 369 15.24 5.67 -15.94
C LYS A 369 15.95 4.38 -16.36
N VAL A 370 15.57 3.86 -17.52
CA VAL A 370 16.20 2.72 -18.19
C VAL A 370 16.35 3.02 -19.69
N GLY A 371 17.29 2.39 -20.37
CA GLY A 371 17.39 2.43 -21.82
C GLY A 371 16.42 1.47 -22.48
N THR A 372 16.05 1.76 -23.73
CA THR A 372 15.22 0.87 -24.54
C THR A 372 16.01 -0.37 -24.94
N GLY A 373 15.44 -1.56 -24.69
CA GLY A 373 16.11 -2.83 -24.93
C GLY A 373 17.19 -3.21 -23.91
N GLU A 374 17.45 -2.37 -22.90
CA GLU A 374 18.37 -2.71 -21.81
C GLU A 374 17.83 -3.89 -21.00
N LYS A 375 18.74 -4.78 -20.57
CA LYS A 375 18.45 -5.82 -19.59
C LYS A 375 18.36 -5.18 -18.21
N VAL A 376 17.18 -5.24 -17.63
CA VAL A 376 16.89 -4.71 -16.30
C VAL A 376 16.71 -5.88 -15.35
N ARG A 377 17.42 -5.87 -14.22
CA ARG A 377 17.17 -6.76 -13.07
C ARG A 377 16.54 -5.97 -11.94
N VAL A 378 15.52 -6.55 -11.31
CA VAL A 378 14.94 -6.00 -10.08
C VAL A 378 15.02 -7.07 -8.98
N PHE A 379 15.66 -6.72 -7.88
CA PHE A 379 15.52 -7.42 -6.61
C PHE A 379 14.26 -6.88 -5.94
N ILE A 380 13.24 -7.70 -5.82
CA ILE A 380 11.95 -7.32 -5.24
C ILE A 380 11.74 -8.08 -3.94
N LEU A 381 11.37 -7.36 -2.88
CA LEU A 381 11.00 -7.92 -1.58
C LEU A 381 9.61 -7.43 -1.22
N ASN A 382 8.72 -8.31 -0.78
CA ASN A 382 7.52 -7.89 -0.05
C ASN A 382 7.78 -7.95 1.45
N ALA A 383 8.12 -6.81 2.07
CA ALA A 383 8.35 -6.75 3.51
C ALA A 383 7.04 -6.85 4.31
N GLY A 384 5.91 -6.45 3.71
CA GLY A 384 4.60 -6.47 4.35
C GLY A 384 4.38 -5.30 5.33
N PRO A 385 3.81 -5.54 6.53
CA PRO A 385 3.79 -6.82 7.24
C PRO A 385 2.66 -7.82 6.88
N SER A 386 1.61 -7.43 6.15
CA SER A 386 0.38 -8.26 6.06
C SER A 386 -0.17 -8.48 4.65
N ILE A 387 0.16 -7.62 3.68
CA ILE A 387 -0.45 -7.62 2.35
C ILE A 387 0.47 -8.32 1.35
N ASP A 388 -0.10 -9.29 0.63
CA ASP A 388 0.58 -9.96 -0.47
C ASP A 388 0.87 -8.99 -1.64
N SER A 389 2.00 -9.20 -2.30
CA SER A 389 2.31 -8.58 -3.58
C SER A 389 2.03 -9.55 -4.72
N SER A 390 1.44 -9.05 -5.80
CA SER A 390 1.54 -9.68 -7.12
C SER A 390 2.32 -8.74 -8.00
N PHE A 391 3.63 -8.65 -7.78
CA PHE A 391 4.48 -7.64 -8.41
C PHE A 391 4.49 -7.82 -9.93
N HIS A 392 4.22 -6.73 -10.65
CA HIS A 392 4.07 -6.70 -12.10
C HIS A 392 4.64 -5.41 -12.68
N VAL A 393 5.28 -5.53 -13.84
CA VAL A 393 5.69 -4.38 -14.65
C VAL A 393 4.87 -4.43 -15.95
N VAL A 394 3.93 -3.50 -16.07
CA VAL A 394 3.01 -3.41 -17.20
C VAL A 394 3.79 -3.16 -18.48
N GLY A 395 3.44 -3.89 -19.54
CA GLY A 395 4.08 -3.78 -20.86
C GLY A 395 5.36 -4.60 -21.01
N THR A 396 5.79 -5.36 -19.99
CA THR A 396 6.94 -6.26 -20.08
C THR A 396 6.55 -7.71 -19.77
N ILE A 397 7.50 -8.62 -20.02
CA ILE A 397 7.42 -10.03 -19.64
C ILE A 397 8.71 -10.37 -18.92
N PHE A 398 8.62 -11.00 -17.75
CA PHE A 398 9.80 -11.48 -17.03
C PHE A 398 10.33 -12.74 -17.72
N ASN A 399 11.54 -12.65 -18.26
CA ASN A 399 12.21 -13.78 -18.91
C ASN A 399 13.12 -14.56 -17.93
N THR A 400 13.48 -13.93 -16.81
CA THR A 400 14.11 -14.58 -15.65
C THR A 400 13.28 -14.29 -14.41
N VAL A 401 13.01 -15.33 -13.60
CA VAL A 401 12.46 -15.19 -12.25
C VAL A 401 13.17 -16.18 -11.34
N ILE A 402 13.76 -15.70 -10.25
CA ILE A 402 14.32 -16.53 -9.17
C ILE A 402 13.55 -16.20 -7.90
N LYS A 403 12.71 -17.12 -7.44
CA LYS A 403 11.90 -16.97 -6.21
C LYS A 403 12.14 -18.17 -5.31
N GLU A 404 12.68 -17.96 -4.11
CA GLU A 404 12.91 -19.03 -3.11
C GLU A 404 13.64 -20.26 -3.70
N GLY A 405 14.61 -20.03 -4.60
CA GLY A 405 15.38 -21.08 -5.28
C GLY A 405 14.70 -21.73 -6.50
N VAL A 406 13.44 -21.40 -6.81
CA VAL A 406 12.77 -21.80 -8.05
C VAL A 406 13.14 -20.83 -9.17
N VAL A 407 13.67 -21.38 -10.27
CA VAL A 407 14.25 -20.59 -11.37
C VAL A 407 13.45 -20.77 -12.65
N LEU A 408 12.95 -19.66 -13.19
CA LEU A 408 12.65 -19.48 -14.60
C LEU A 408 13.87 -18.84 -15.26
N SER A 409 14.44 -19.50 -16.27
CA SER A 409 15.58 -19.00 -17.04
C SER A 409 15.17 -18.71 -18.48
N PRO A 410 15.84 -17.77 -19.18
CA PRO A 410 15.48 -17.40 -20.56
C PRO A 410 15.73 -18.53 -21.58
N ASP A 411 16.60 -19.49 -21.25
CA ASP A 411 16.92 -20.67 -22.07
C ASP A 411 16.07 -21.92 -21.75
N ASN A 412 14.97 -21.74 -21.00
CA ASN A 412 14.07 -22.84 -20.68
C ASN A 412 13.45 -23.47 -21.95
N ALA A 413 13.21 -24.79 -21.90
CA ALA A 413 12.84 -25.58 -23.08
C ALA A 413 11.54 -25.16 -23.80
N GLY A 414 10.66 -24.41 -23.12
CA GLY A 414 9.40 -23.91 -23.69
C GLY A 414 9.42 -22.43 -24.04
N HIS A 415 10.53 -21.72 -23.81
CA HIS A 415 10.60 -20.26 -23.90
C HIS A 415 9.47 -19.59 -23.09
N TYR A 416 9.14 -20.18 -21.93
CA TYR A 416 8.14 -19.65 -21.02
C TYR A 416 8.63 -18.33 -20.40
N GLY A 417 7.70 -17.40 -20.17
CA GLY A 417 7.90 -16.17 -19.42
C GLY A 417 6.96 -16.10 -18.23
N SER A 418 7.20 -15.16 -17.32
CA SER A 418 6.26 -14.82 -16.23
C SER A 418 5.70 -13.41 -16.41
N GLN A 419 4.42 -13.25 -16.12
CA GLN A 419 3.76 -11.94 -16.13
C GLN A 419 3.92 -11.19 -14.81
N ALA A 420 3.98 -11.92 -13.69
CA ALA A 420 4.04 -11.36 -12.35
C ALA A 420 4.79 -12.33 -11.42
N VAL A 421 5.22 -11.84 -10.27
CA VAL A 421 5.71 -12.68 -9.18
C VAL A 421 4.85 -12.46 -7.95
N ASP A 422 4.23 -13.53 -7.46
CA ASP A 422 3.48 -13.53 -6.21
C ASP A 422 4.46 -13.55 -5.03
N LEU A 423 4.28 -12.68 -4.04
CA LEU A 423 5.13 -12.59 -2.87
C LEU A 423 4.25 -12.37 -1.64
N ALA A 424 4.17 -13.36 -0.76
CA ALA A 424 3.65 -13.16 0.59
C ALA A 424 4.59 -12.25 1.40
N PRO A 425 4.16 -11.69 2.54
CA PRO A 425 5.07 -10.98 3.45
C PRO A 425 6.32 -11.83 3.76
N ALA A 426 7.47 -11.15 3.80
CA ALA A 426 8.82 -11.70 3.90
C ALA A 426 9.37 -12.46 2.67
N GLN A 427 8.61 -12.63 1.59
CA GLN A 427 9.12 -13.27 0.38
C GLN A 427 9.81 -12.29 -0.57
N GLY A 428 10.91 -12.74 -1.16
CA GLY A 428 11.66 -12.00 -2.17
C GLY A 428 11.84 -12.77 -3.48
N ALA A 429 12.15 -12.03 -4.54
CA ALA A 429 12.50 -12.59 -5.84
C ALA A 429 13.49 -11.70 -6.61
N ILE A 430 14.20 -12.32 -7.55
CA ILE A 430 14.97 -11.63 -8.59
C ILE A 430 14.18 -11.78 -9.88
N ILE A 431 13.86 -10.68 -10.55
CA ILE A 431 13.24 -10.71 -11.87
C ILE A 431 14.14 -10.01 -12.89
N GLU A 432 14.04 -10.43 -14.16
CA GLU A 432 14.70 -9.74 -15.26
C GLU A 432 13.73 -9.57 -16.44
N PHE A 433 13.87 -8.45 -17.13
CA PHE A 433 13.10 -8.12 -18.32
C PHE A 433 13.86 -7.12 -19.21
N THR A 434 13.31 -6.87 -20.39
CA THR A 434 13.73 -5.81 -21.31
C THR A 434 12.52 -4.98 -21.71
N THR A 435 12.74 -3.73 -22.08
CA THR A 435 11.71 -2.86 -22.67
C THR A 435 11.75 -2.99 -24.19
N ALA A 436 10.58 -3.11 -24.82
CA ALA A 436 10.49 -3.36 -26.27
C ALA A 436 10.66 -2.07 -27.10
N GLU A 437 10.18 -0.96 -26.55
CA GLU A 437 10.18 0.37 -27.16
C GLU A 437 10.32 1.46 -26.09
N ASP A 438 10.58 2.70 -26.52
CA ASP A 438 10.54 3.87 -25.64
C ASP A 438 9.13 4.01 -25.04
N GLY A 439 9.04 4.48 -23.80
CA GLY A 439 7.74 4.62 -23.14
C GLY A 439 7.78 4.54 -21.63
N LEU A 440 6.59 4.51 -21.04
CA LEU A 440 6.39 4.36 -19.61
C LEU A 440 5.85 2.96 -19.31
N TYR A 441 6.52 2.26 -18.40
CA TYR A 441 6.20 0.89 -17.98
C TYR A 441 5.82 0.92 -16.50
N PRO A 442 4.52 0.93 -16.17
CA PRO A 442 4.04 0.97 -14.79
C PRO A 442 4.51 -0.21 -13.94
N ILE A 443 4.99 0.12 -12.74
CA ILE A 443 5.32 -0.83 -11.67
C ILE A 443 4.13 -0.87 -10.72
N VAL A 444 3.55 -2.04 -10.52
CA VAL A 444 2.38 -2.22 -9.66
C VAL A 444 2.48 -3.50 -8.83
N THR A 445 1.70 -3.56 -7.75
CA THR A 445 1.17 -4.85 -7.29
C THR A 445 -0.19 -5.07 -7.93
N HIS A 446 -0.39 -6.27 -8.48
CA HIS A 446 -1.66 -6.67 -9.08
C HIS A 446 -2.74 -7.00 -8.03
N ALA A 447 -2.43 -6.86 -6.74
CA ALA A 447 -3.43 -6.57 -5.70
C ALA A 447 -3.97 -5.13 -5.94
N PHE A 448 -4.76 -4.99 -7.01
CA PHE A 448 -4.88 -3.75 -7.78
C PHE A 448 -5.56 -2.59 -7.03
N ASN A 449 -6.27 -2.90 -5.94
CA ASN A 449 -6.82 -1.90 -5.00
C ASN A 449 -5.75 -0.92 -4.48
N PHE A 450 -4.47 -1.32 -4.51
CA PHE A 450 -3.38 -0.55 -3.96
C PHE A 450 -2.65 0.36 -4.95
N VAL A 451 -2.90 0.23 -6.26
CA VAL A 451 -2.26 1.07 -7.29
C VAL A 451 -2.61 2.55 -7.07
N GLY A 452 -3.88 2.85 -6.81
CA GLY A 452 -4.32 4.20 -6.43
C GLY A 452 -3.93 4.63 -5.01
N ARG A 453 -3.40 3.70 -4.21
CA ARG A 453 -3.02 3.88 -2.80
C ARG A 453 -1.51 3.84 -2.58
N GLY A 454 -0.75 4.33 -3.56
CA GLY A 454 0.70 4.55 -3.44
C GLY A 454 1.57 3.49 -4.12
N ALA A 455 1.03 2.33 -4.49
CA ALA A 455 1.79 1.22 -5.08
C ALA A 455 1.86 1.36 -6.60
N LEU A 456 2.24 2.55 -7.06
CA LEU A 456 2.46 2.88 -8.46
C LEU A 456 3.85 3.50 -8.63
N GLY A 457 4.65 2.87 -9.48
CA GLY A 457 5.90 3.41 -10.00
C GLY A 457 5.92 3.41 -11.52
N LEU A 458 6.93 4.03 -12.12
CA LEU A 458 7.16 4.00 -13.56
C LEU A 458 8.63 3.68 -13.82
N PHE A 459 8.89 2.68 -14.68
CA PHE A 459 10.11 2.70 -15.46
C PHE A 459 9.87 3.57 -16.70
N GLN A 460 10.78 4.50 -16.99
CA GLN A 460 10.79 5.26 -18.22
C GLN A 460 11.93 4.76 -19.10
N ALA A 461 11.56 4.11 -20.20
CA ALA A 461 12.48 3.66 -21.24
C ALA A 461 12.74 4.78 -22.24
N GLY A 462 14.02 5.01 -22.54
CA GLY A 462 14.43 6.03 -23.51
C GLY A 462 13.93 7.42 -23.11
N ASP A 463 13.34 8.17 -24.05
CA ASP A 463 12.81 9.50 -23.74
C ASP A 463 11.39 9.46 -23.12
N GLY A 464 10.75 8.29 -23.10
CA GLY A 464 9.42 8.06 -22.56
C GLY A 464 8.27 8.26 -23.55
N ASP A 465 8.56 8.57 -24.83
CA ASP A 465 7.57 8.75 -25.90
C ASP A 465 7.59 7.55 -26.87
N PRO A 466 6.52 6.74 -26.93
CA PRO A 466 6.46 5.57 -27.81
C PRO A 466 6.27 5.91 -29.30
N HIS A 467 6.14 7.20 -29.66
CA HIS A 467 5.79 7.62 -31.01
C HIS A 467 6.88 8.39 -31.75
N LYS A 468 8.12 8.36 -31.27
CA LYS A 468 9.26 8.98 -31.95
C LYS A 468 10.06 8.06 -32.86
#